data_AF-A0A0K1DZJ1-F1
#
_entry.id   AF-A0A0K1DZJ1-F1
#
_cell.length_a   1.000
_cell.length_b   1.000
_cell.length_c   1.000
_cell.angle_alpha   90.00
_cell.angle_beta   90.00
_cell.angle_gamma   90.00
#
_symmetry.space_group_name_H-M   'P 1'
#
loop_
_entity.id
_entity.type
_entity.pdbx_description
1 polymer ?
#
loop_
_entity_poly.entity_id
_entity_poly.type
_entity_poly.pdbx_seq_one_letter_code
_entity_poly.pdbx_strand_id
1 'polypeptide(L)'
;MPLRGLPAYVAVGVLAALAQTAFLLYFSAPLAESLHDKLATAEEEEETAYWAMSLAAALYGAAAGVIFGLVAERIEPATAAFLFFIGYSALPTLKWLPTPHGVSYLEPVWWREAVYGLFLLYNMAAVLSSFILIRRGVLRAAVAVVALAAGFFLFPGFTLPEKYASVVPELKALQGLALASWALFWAVMAVGGRLVMPIRRVQRGASP
;
A
#
# COMPACT_ATOMS: atom_id res chain seq x y z
N MET A 1 -10.53 -29.08 -6.86
CA MET A 1 -9.79 -28.21 -5.91
C MET A 1 -10.18 -26.76 -6.20
N PRO A 2 -10.98 -26.08 -5.37
CA PRO A 2 -11.69 -24.86 -5.78
C PRO A 2 -10.92 -23.55 -5.54
N LEU A 3 -9.70 -23.58 -4.99
CA LEU A 3 -8.90 -22.38 -4.70
C LEU A 3 -7.80 -22.14 -5.74
N ARG A 4 -8.13 -22.16 -7.04
CA ARG A 4 -7.18 -21.80 -8.11
C ARG A 4 -7.64 -20.52 -8.80
N GLY A 5 -6.70 -19.67 -9.17
CA GLY A 5 -6.99 -18.38 -9.83
C GLY A 5 -7.36 -17.28 -8.84
N LEU A 6 -8.26 -16.38 -9.24
CA LEU A 6 -8.61 -15.17 -8.49
C LEU A 6 -8.98 -15.40 -7.01
N PRO A 7 -9.74 -16.44 -6.62
CA PRO A 7 -10.07 -16.69 -5.20
C PRO A 7 -8.84 -16.95 -4.32
N ALA A 8 -7.77 -17.52 -4.88
CA ALA A 8 -6.52 -17.75 -4.15
C ALA A 8 -5.78 -16.44 -3.86
N TYR A 9 -5.76 -15.51 -4.82
CA TYR A 9 -5.18 -14.18 -4.64
C TYR A 9 -5.98 -13.32 -3.65
N VAL A 10 -7.31 -13.48 -3.63
CA VAL A 10 -8.17 -12.86 -2.59
C VAL A 10 -7.75 -13.33 -1.20
N ALA A 11 -7.59 -14.64 -0.99
CA ALA A 11 -7.16 -15.18 0.30
C ALA A 11 -5.76 -14.69 0.70
N VAL A 12 -4.82 -14.64 -0.24
CA VAL A 12 -3.47 -14.08 -0.01
C VAL A 12 -3.55 -12.60 0.38
N GLY A 13 -4.40 -11.82 -0.29
CA GLY A 13 -4.62 -10.40 0.04
C GLY A 13 -5.21 -10.18 1.43
N VAL A 14 -6.19 -10.99 1.84
CA VAL A 14 -6.73 -10.98 3.20
C VAL A 14 -5.63 -11.28 4.22
N LEU A 15 -4.82 -12.32 4.00
CA LEU A 15 -3.72 -12.67 4.89
C LEU A 15 -2.67 -11.55 4.97
N ALA A 16 -2.34 -10.93 3.85
CA ALA A 16 -1.40 -9.80 3.80
C ALA A 16 -1.93 -8.60 4.62
N ALA A 17 -3.21 -8.26 4.46
CA ALA A 17 -3.83 -7.16 5.19
C ALA A 17 -3.88 -7.43 6.70
N LEU A 18 -4.26 -8.65 7.10
CA LEU A 18 -4.28 -9.03 8.52
C LEU A 18 -2.89 -9.02 9.14
N ALA A 19 -1.87 -9.50 8.42
CA ALA A 19 -0.48 -9.46 8.88
C ALA A 19 0.02 -8.01 9.03
N GLN A 20 -0.34 -7.12 8.09
CA GLN A 20 -0.05 -5.70 8.16
C GLN A 20 -0.76 -5.05 9.36
N THR A 21 -2.04 -5.32 9.56
CA THR A 21 -2.81 -4.80 10.71
C THR A 21 -2.21 -5.25 12.03
N ALA A 22 -1.86 -6.54 12.16
CA ALA A 22 -1.20 -7.06 13.35
C ALA A 22 0.15 -6.37 13.62
N PHE A 23 0.94 -6.13 12.57
CA PHE A 23 2.20 -5.37 12.69
C PHE A 23 1.96 -3.94 13.18
N LEU A 24 0.98 -3.23 12.60
CA LEU A 24 0.65 -1.85 13.00
C LEU A 24 0.15 -1.78 14.44
N LEU A 25 -0.71 -2.71 14.86
CA LEU A 25 -1.19 -2.78 16.24
C LEU A 25 -0.04 -3.01 17.23
N TYR A 26 0.89 -3.89 16.89
CA TYR A 26 1.97 -4.24 17.81
C TYR A 26 3.07 -3.16 17.88
N PHE A 27 3.45 -2.57 16.74
CA PHE A 27 4.61 -1.66 16.67
C PHE A 27 4.25 -0.18 16.55
N SER A 28 3.11 0.15 15.93
CA SER A 28 2.75 1.54 15.62
C SER A 28 1.74 2.13 16.61
N ALA A 29 0.78 1.34 17.09
CA ALA A 29 -0.25 1.81 18.02
C ALA A 29 0.34 2.44 19.29
N PRO A 30 1.35 1.87 19.98
CA PRO A 30 1.90 2.49 21.19
C PRO A 30 2.51 3.88 20.94
N LEU A 31 3.15 4.07 19.79
CA LEU A 31 3.74 5.35 19.40
C LEU A 31 2.67 6.35 18.96
N ALA A 32 1.64 5.88 18.27
CA ALA A 32 0.50 6.69 17.85
C ALA A 32 -0.32 7.18 19.05
N GLU A 33 -0.59 6.33 20.04
CA GLU A 33 -1.25 6.67 21.31
C GLU A 33 -0.42 7.70 22.09
N SER A 34 0.89 7.47 22.25
CA SER A 34 1.76 8.45 22.93
C SER A 34 1.76 9.82 22.24
N LEU A 35 1.67 9.86 20.91
CA LEU A 35 1.56 11.11 20.16
C LEU A 35 0.18 11.74 20.28
N HIS A 36 -0.87 10.93 20.32
CA HIS A 36 -2.22 11.39 20.59
C HIS A 36 -2.28 12.07 21.96
N ASP A 37 -1.82 11.42 23.03
CA ASP A 37 -1.81 11.97 24.39
C ASP A 37 -1.02 13.29 24.51
N LYS A 38 0.09 13.40 23.77
CA LYS A 38 0.93 14.61 23.76
C LYS A 38 0.31 15.78 22.99
N LEU A 39 -0.55 15.52 22.02
CA LEU A 39 -0.99 16.51 21.02
C LEU A 39 -2.51 16.77 21.06
N ALA A 40 -3.28 15.89 21.69
CA ALA A 40 -4.71 16.04 21.89
C ALA A 40 -4.96 17.02 23.04
N THR A 41 -5.39 18.24 22.69
CA THR A 41 -6.10 19.11 23.62
C THR A 41 -7.53 18.62 23.72
N ALA A 42 -7.83 17.81 24.74
CA ALA A 42 -9.19 17.43 25.19
C ALA A 42 -10.23 17.29 24.06
N GLU A 43 -10.11 16.24 23.25
CA GLU A 43 -11.24 15.77 22.43
C GLU A 43 -11.63 14.37 22.93
N GLU A 44 -12.94 14.14 22.95
CA GLU A 44 -13.60 12.97 23.54
C GLU A 44 -13.01 11.66 23.01
N GLU A 45 -12.87 10.67 23.90
CA GLU A 45 -12.45 9.30 23.53
C GLU A 45 -13.37 8.76 22.43
N GLU A 46 -12.88 8.67 21.20
CA GLU A 46 -13.59 8.01 20.11
C GLU A 46 -13.68 6.50 20.40
N GLU A 47 -14.90 5.99 20.57
CA GLU A 47 -15.15 4.57 20.78
C GLU A 47 -14.63 3.75 19.59
N THR A 48 -13.53 3.04 19.79
CA THR A 48 -12.85 2.32 18.70
C THR A 48 -13.42 0.89 18.60
N ALA A 49 -14.18 0.60 17.54
CA ALA A 49 -14.68 -0.74 17.27
C ALA A 49 -13.58 -1.67 16.73
N TYR A 50 -12.81 -2.30 17.62
CA TYR A 50 -11.68 -3.18 17.26
C TYR A 50 -12.03 -4.31 16.28
N TRP A 51 -13.26 -4.83 16.31
CA TRP A 51 -13.73 -5.85 15.37
C TRP A 51 -13.88 -5.32 13.94
N ALA A 52 -14.28 -4.05 13.79
CA ALA A 52 -14.46 -3.41 12.48
C ALA A 52 -13.12 -3.23 11.76
N MET A 53 -12.02 -3.08 12.51
CA MET A 53 -10.67 -3.01 11.95
C MET A 53 -10.28 -4.30 11.21
N SER A 54 -10.55 -5.47 11.80
CA SER A 54 -10.25 -6.76 11.18
C SER A 54 -11.10 -7.00 9.93
N LEU A 55 -12.38 -6.60 9.97
CA LEU A 55 -13.28 -6.69 8.82
C LEU A 55 -12.85 -5.75 7.68
N ALA A 56 -12.51 -4.50 8.01
CA ALA A 56 -12.01 -3.53 7.04
C ALA A 56 -10.70 -4.01 6.40
N ALA A 57 -9.78 -4.55 7.19
CA ALA A 57 -8.54 -5.14 6.69
C ALA A 57 -8.82 -6.31 5.74
N ALA A 58 -9.75 -7.21 6.09
CA ALA A 58 -10.13 -8.32 5.20
C ALA A 58 -10.74 -7.84 3.88
N LEU A 59 -11.65 -6.86 3.90
CA LEU A 59 -12.26 -6.30 2.70
C LEU A 59 -11.22 -5.57 1.82
N TYR A 60 -10.36 -4.76 2.42
CA TYR A 60 -9.27 -4.08 1.73
C TYR A 60 -8.29 -5.09 1.11
N GLY A 61 -7.85 -6.08 1.89
CA GLY A 61 -6.96 -7.14 1.45
C GLY A 61 -7.56 -7.95 0.31
N ALA A 62 -8.85 -8.29 0.38
CA ALA A 62 -9.55 -8.98 -0.70
C ALA A 62 -9.55 -8.16 -2.00
N ALA A 63 -9.87 -6.87 -1.92
CA ALA A 63 -9.87 -5.97 -3.09
C ALA A 63 -8.47 -5.83 -3.70
N ALA A 64 -7.45 -5.62 -2.87
CA ALA A 64 -6.06 -5.59 -3.30
C ALA A 64 -5.63 -6.92 -3.93
N GLY A 65 -6.07 -8.05 -3.37
CA GLY A 65 -5.86 -9.40 -3.88
C GLY A 65 -6.42 -9.60 -5.28
N VAL A 66 -7.64 -9.11 -5.56
CA VAL A 66 -8.24 -9.15 -6.90
C VAL A 66 -7.37 -8.40 -7.91
N ILE A 67 -7.05 -7.13 -7.62
CA ILE A 67 -6.27 -6.27 -8.53
C ILE A 67 -4.88 -6.87 -8.76
N PHE A 68 -4.22 -7.32 -7.70
CA PHE A 68 -2.92 -7.95 -7.79
C PHE A 68 -2.95 -9.24 -8.61
N GLY A 69 -3.95 -10.10 -8.40
CA GLY A 69 -4.12 -11.33 -9.16
C GLY A 69 -4.21 -11.09 -10.67
N LEU A 70 -4.97 -10.08 -11.09
CA LEU A 70 -5.10 -9.69 -12.50
C LEU A 70 -3.75 -9.24 -13.11
N VAL A 71 -2.91 -8.55 -12.34
CA VAL A 71 -1.57 -8.15 -12.78
C VAL A 71 -0.60 -9.34 -12.78
N ALA A 72 -0.65 -10.18 -11.75
CA ALA A 72 0.20 -11.37 -11.58
C ALA A 72 -0.07 -12.47 -12.63
N GLU A 73 -1.20 -12.43 -13.34
CA GLU A 73 -1.40 -13.27 -14.53
C GLU A 73 -0.47 -12.91 -15.70
N ARG A 74 0.03 -11.66 -15.73
CA ARG A 74 0.81 -11.09 -16.83
C ARG A 74 2.30 -10.99 -16.51
N ILE A 75 2.68 -10.94 -15.24
CA ILE A 75 4.06 -10.79 -14.76
C ILE A 75 4.32 -11.61 -13.50
N GLU A 76 5.59 -11.78 -13.12
CA GLU A 76 5.93 -12.46 -11.88
C GLU A 76 5.35 -11.72 -10.65
N PRO A 77 4.72 -12.43 -9.68
CA PRO A 77 4.19 -11.84 -8.45
C PRO A 77 5.17 -10.94 -7.70
N ALA A 78 6.47 -11.29 -7.64
CA ALA A 78 7.48 -10.48 -7.00
C ALA A 78 7.67 -9.11 -7.68
N THR A 79 7.66 -9.09 -9.02
CA THR A 79 7.75 -7.84 -9.79
C THR A 79 6.50 -6.99 -9.61
N ALA A 80 5.31 -7.61 -9.63
CA ALA A 80 4.05 -6.92 -9.36
C ALA A 80 4.08 -6.28 -7.96
N ALA A 81 4.42 -7.07 -6.94
CA ALA A 81 4.46 -6.62 -5.55
C ALA A 81 5.43 -5.46 -5.34
N PHE A 82 6.61 -5.53 -5.97
CA PHE A 82 7.57 -4.43 -5.91
C PHE A 82 7.01 -3.13 -6.50
N LEU A 83 6.35 -3.18 -7.65
CA LEU A 83 5.81 -1.98 -8.29
C LEU A 83 4.60 -1.42 -7.56
N PHE A 84 3.75 -2.30 -7.01
CA PHE A 84 2.68 -1.89 -6.13
C PHE A 84 3.22 -1.27 -4.83
N PHE A 85 4.28 -1.85 -4.25
CA PHE A 85 4.95 -1.25 -3.10
C PHE A 85 5.47 0.14 -3.42
N ILE A 86 6.23 0.31 -4.52
CA ILE A 86 6.75 1.63 -4.89
C ILE A 86 5.63 2.63 -5.15
N GLY A 87 4.68 2.29 -6.02
CA GLY A 87 3.65 3.22 -6.51
C GLY A 87 2.58 3.58 -5.49
N TYR A 88 2.17 2.66 -4.62
CA TYR A 88 0.97 2.86 -3.77
C TYR A 88 1.28 2.92 -2.30
N SER A 89 2.49 2.54 -1.91
CA SER A 89 2.89 2.54 -0.51
C SER A 89 4.09 3.44 -0.30
N ALA A 90 5.24 3.14 -0.89
CA ALA A 90 6.47 3.87 -0.64
C ALA A 90 6.38 5.33 -1.07
N LEU A 91 6.00 5.62 -2.32
CA LEU A 91 5.95 7.00 -2.79
C LEU A 91 4.91 7.85 -2.03
N PRO A 92 3.66 7.40 -1.80
CA PRO A 92 2.71 8.16 -0.98
C PRO A 92 3.19 8.34 0.47
N THR A 93 3.69 7.28 1.11
CA THR A 93 4.15 7.36 2.51
C THR A 93 5.39 8.23 2.66
N LEU A 94 6.32 8.23 1.69
CA LEU A 94 7.50 9.13 1.71
C LEU A 94 7.13 10.58 1.44
N LYS A 95 6.06 10.82 0.68
CA LYS A 95 5.61 12.16 0.29
C LYS A 95 4.94 12.92 1.44
N TRP A 96 4.17 12.21 2.26
CA TRP A 96 3.37 12.83 3.33
C TRP A 96 3.57 12.07 4.65
N LEU A 97 3.94 12.79 5.71
CA LEU A 97 4.05 12.24 7.05
C LEU A 97 2.69 11.76 7.59
N PRO A 98 2.65 10.65 8.33
CA PRO A 98 1.44 10.23 9.02
C PRO A 98 1.15 11.20 10.17
N THR A 99 0.01 11.88 10.15
CA THR A 99 -0.43 12.76 11.24
C THR A 99 -1.49 12.05 12.09
N PRO A 100 -1.51 12.21 13.43
CA PRO A 100 -2.38 11.46 14.35
C PRO A 100 -3.87 11.48 14.02
N HIS A 101 -4.36 12.56 13.40
CA HIS A 101 -5.78 12.69 13.05
C HIS A 101 -6.06 12.52 11.56
N GLY A 102 -5.06 12.31 10.70
CA GLY A 102 -5.25 12.38 9.23
C GLY A 102 -5.69 13.76 8.68
N VAL A 103 -6.10 14.69 9.54
CA VAL A 103 -6.66 16.00 9.20
C VAL A 103 -5.67 17.16 9.41
N SER A 104 -4.42 16.90 9.78
CA SER A 104 -3.65 17.92 10.50
C SER A 104 -2.68 18.76 9.67
N TYR A 105 -2.75 18.73 8.35
CA TYR A 105 -1.99 19.65 7.51
C TYR A 105 -2.72 20.99 7.38
N LEU A 106 -2.01 22.06 7.00
CA LEU A 106 -2.62 23.38 6.81
C LEU A 106 -3.69 23.37 5.70
N GLU A 107 -3.53 22.50 4.70
CA GLU A 107 -4.46 22.39 3.59
C GLU A 107 -5.77 21.67 4.00
N PRO A 108 -6.94 22.07 3.44
CA PRO A 108 -8.22 21.44 3.72
C PRO A 108 -8.24 19.93 3.41
N VAL A 109 -9.04 19.18 4.17
CA VAL A 109 -9.16 17.71 4.06
C VAL A 109 -9.52 17.27 2.65
N TRP A 110 -10.58 17.87 2.09
CA TRP A 110 -11.07 17.55 0.74
C TRP A 110 -9.99 17.75 -0.33
N TRP A 111 -9.15 18.77 -0.19
CA TRP A 111 -8.05 19.03 -1.13
C TRP A 111 -6.98 17.95 -1.01
N ARG A 112 -6.63 17.56 0.22
CA ARG A 112 -5.63 16.52 0.47
C ARG A 112 -6.07 15.15 -0.01
N GLU A 113 -7.32 14.78 0.26
CA GLU A 113 -7.91 13.53 -0.24
C GLU A 113 -7.99 13.52 -1.76
N ALA A 114 -8.36 14.64 -2.39
CA ALA A 114 -8.38 14.76 -3.85
C ALA A 114 -6.98 14.59 -4.44
N VAL A 115 -5.97 15.28 -3.90
CA VAL A 115 -4.57 15.17 -4.35
C VAL A 115 -4.01 13.76 -4.11
N TYR A 116 -4.27 13.19 -2.93
CA TYR A 116 -3.86 11.83 -2.58
C TYR A 116 -4.49 10.79 -3.52
N GLY A 117 -5.81 10.88 -3.73
CA GLY A 117 -6.56 10.00 -4.63
C GLY A 117 -6.09 10.12 -6.08
N LEU A 118 -5.89 11.34 -6.58
CA LEU A 118 -5.34 11.58 -7.92
C LEU A 118 -3.92 11.04 -8.06
N PHE A 119 -3.09 11.14 -7.02
CA PHE A 119 -1.73 10.60 -7.03
C PHE A 119 -1.75 9.06 -7.11
N LEU A 120 -2.60 8.41 -6.32
CA LEU A 120 -2.77 6.95 -6.40
C LEU A 120 -3.33 6.50 -7.75
N LEU A 121 -4.30 7.24 -8.31
CA LEU A 121 -4.85 6.97 -9.64
C LEU A 121 -3.79 7.13 -10.73
N TYR A 122 -2.96 8.19 -10.64
CA TYR A 122 -1.84 8.40 -11.55
C TYR A 122 -0.84 7.23 -11.48
N ASN A 123 -0.46 6.82 -10.26
CA ASN A 123 0.47 5.69 -10.08
C ASN A 123 -0.13 4.39 -10.63
N MET A 124 -1.44 4.18 -10.49
CA MET A 124 -2.16 3.05 -11.10
C MET A 124 -2.16 3.07 -12.61
N ALA A 125 -2.50 4.21 -13.21
CA ALA A 125 -2.43 4.36 -14.64
C ALA A 125 -0.99 4.13 -15.14
N ALA A 126 0.01 4.72 -14.48
CA ALA A 126 1.43 4.58 -14.85
C ALA A 126 1.88 3.12 -14.82
N VAL A 127 1.57 2.39 -13.75
CA VAL A 127 1.87 0.96 -13.62
C VAL A 127 1.12 0.18 -14.71
N LEU A 128 -0.22 0.21 -14.73
CA LEU A 128 -1.03 -0.60 -15.64
C LEU A 128 -0.74 -0.31 -17.13
N SER A 129 -0.66 0.97 -17.52
CA SER A 129 -0.37 1.36 -18.91
C SER A 129 1.02 0.88 -19.34
N SER A 130 2.03 0.95 -18.47
CA SER A 130 3.35 0.40 -18.77
C SER A 130 3.26 -1.11 -19.03
N PHE A 131 2.48 -1.84 -18.23
CA PHE A 131 2.28 -3.30 -18.38
C PHE A 131 1.52 -3.69 -19.65
N ILE A 132 0.52 -2.91 -20.04
CA ILE A 132 -0.33 -3.19 -21.20
C ILE A 132 0.39 -2.81 -22.50
N LEU A 133 1.03 -1.64 -22.54
CA LEU A 133 1.52 -1.05 -23.79
C LEU A 133 2.95 -1.49 -24.16
N ILE A 134 3.78 -1.87 -23.19
CA ILE A 134 5.21 -2.14 -23.44
C ILE A 134 5.49 -3.64 -23.34
N ARG A 135 5.96 -4.27 -24.42
CA ARG A 135 6.24 -5.71 -24.45
C ARG A 135 7.61 -6.11 -23.86
N ARG A 136 8.64 -5.26 -24.02
CA ARG A 136 9.99 -5.54 -23.53
C ARG A 136 10.07 -5.28 -22.02
N GLY A 137 10.38 -6.31 -21.24
CA GLY A 137 10.36 -6.25 -19.77
C GLY A 137 11.24 -5.15 -19.16
N VAL A 138 12.46 -4.97 -19.66
CA VAL A 138 13.38 -3.93 -19.16
C VAL A 138 12.87 -2.53 -19.46
N LEU A 139 12.43 -2.27 -20.69
CA LEU A 139 11.87 -0.98 -21.10
C LEU A 139 10.58 -0.67 -20.32
N ARG A 140 9.75 -1.69 -20.09
CA ARG A 140 8.53 -1.58 -19.29
C ARG A 140 8.82 -1.12 -17.87
N ALA A 141 9.80 -1.77 -17.20
CA ALA A 141 10.20 -1.40 -15.85
C ALA A 141 10.76 0.02 -15.81
N ALA A 142 11.64 0.38 -16.76
CA ALA A 142 12.20 1.73 -16.85
C ALA A 142 11.12 2.81 -17.01
N VAL A 143 10.16 2.60 -17.93
CA VAL A 143 9.05 3.55 -18.14
C VAL A 143 8.16 3.65 -16.90
N ALA A 144 7.83 2.53 -16.25
CA ALA A 144 7.05 2.55 -15.02
C ALA A 144 7.79 3.34 -13.92
N VAL A 145 9.09 3.12 -13.73
CA VAL A 145 9.90 3.85 -12.74
C VAL A 145 9.95 5.34 -13.04
N VAL A 146 10.21 5.73 -14.30
CA VAL A 146 10.26 7.15 -14.71
C VAL A 146 8.90 7.83 -14.51
N ALA A 147 7.80 7.16 -14.89
CA ALA A 147 6.47 7.69 -14.70
C ALA A 147 6.13 7.87 -13.21
N LEU A 148 6.43 6.87 -12.38
CA LEU A 148 6.22 6.96 -10.92
C LEU A 148 7.06 8.09 -10.29
N ALA A 149 8.32 8.25 -10.72
CA ALA A 149 9.17 9.36 -10.29
C ALA A 149 8.60 10.72 -10.72
N ALA A 150 8.11 10.84 -11.96
CA ALA A 150 7.47 12.06 -12.44
C ALA A 150 6.23 12.41 -11.60
N GLY A 151 5.37 11.43 -11.31
CA GLY A 151 4.25 11.62 -10.39
C GLY A 151 4.69 12.15 -9.02
N PHE A 152 5.78 11.64 -8.47
CA PHE A 152 6.28 12.12 -7.18
C PHE A 152 6.62 13.62 -7.19
N PHE A 153 7.09 14.18 -8.31
CA PHE A 153 7.40 15.61 -8.40
C PHE A 153 6.23 16.47 -8.89
N LEU A 154 5.32 15.92 -9.69
CA LEU A 154 4.17 16.65 -10.25
C LEU A 154 3.08 16.95 -9.23
N PHE A 155 2.90 16.07 -8.24
CA PHE A 155 1.90 16.27 -7.20
C PHE A 155 2.46 17.14 -6.07
N PRO A 156 1.67 18.04 -5.46
CA PRO A 156 2.16 18.90 -4.38
C PRO A 156 2.41 18.12 -3.08
N GLY A 157 3.33 18.62 -2.26
CA GLY A 157 3.45 18.25 -0.85
C GLY A 157 2.40 18.98 0.00
N PHE A 158 2.30 18.62 1.29
CA PHE A 158 1.42 19.30 2.24
C PHE A 158 2.23 19.93 3.37
N THR A 159 1.72 21.03 3.90
CA THR A 159 2.44 21.85 4.87
C THR A 159 2.10 21.43 6.29
N LEU A 160 3.10 20.98 7.05
CA LEU A 160 2.94 20.57 8.44
C LEU A 160 2.82 21.83 9.33
N PRO A 161 1.80 21.93 10.20
CA PRO A 161 1.70 23.02 11.16
C PRO A 161 2.87 23.08 12.14
N GLU A 162 3.23 24.28 12.59
CA GLU A 162 4.34 24.50 13.52
C GLU A 162 4.20 23.73 14.85
N LYS A 163 2.97 23.47 15.31
CA LYS A 163 2.70 22.69 16.53
C LYS A 163 3.30 21.28 16.48
N TYR A 164 3.58 20.75 15.29
CA TYR A 164 4.19 19.43 15.12
C TYR A 164 5.73 19.46 15.06
N ALA A 165 6.37 20.64 15.07
CA ALA A 165 7.81 20.77 14.92
C ALA A 165 8.61 19.97 15.97
N SER A 166 8.10 19.91 17.21
CA SER A 166 8.72 19.17 18.32
C SER A 166 8.59 17.65 18.21
N VAL A 167 7.64 17.14 17.42
CA VAL A 167 7.32 15.71 17.29
C VAL A 167 7.66 15.15 15.90
N VAL A 168 8.32 15.93 15.04
CA VAL A 168 8.77 15.48 13.71
C VAL A 168 9.57 14.16 13.77
N PRO A 169 10.48 13.94 14.74
CA PRO A 169 11.19 12.66 14.86
C PRO A 169 10.24 11.47 15.02
N GLU A 170 9.23 11.59 15.87
CA GLU A 170 8.22 10.55 16.12
C GLU A 170 7.30 10.36 14.91
N LEU A 171 6.92 11.45 14.21
CA LEU A 171 6.17 11.35 12.95
C LEU A 171 6.97 10.62 11.86
N LYS A 172 8.30 10.83 11.80
CA LYS A 172 9.19 10.07 10.90
C LYS A 172 9.35 8.61 11.33
N ALA A 173 9.35 8.33 12.64
CA ALA A 173 9.35 6.95 13.13
C ALA A 173 8.05 6.24 12.73
N LEU A 174 6.88 6.88 12.87
CA LEU A 174 5.62 6.37 12.35
C LEU A 174 5.64 6.20 10.83
N GLN A 175 6.26 7.11 10.08
CA GLN A 175 6.44 6.97 8.63
C GLN A 175 7.26 5.71 8.30
N GLY A 176 8.35 5.46 9.04
CA GLY A 176 9.16 4.26 8.90
C GLY A 176 8.39 2.98 9.22
N LEU A 177 7.60 2.99 10.30
CA LEU A 177 6.74 1.86 10.66
C LEU A 177 5.63 1.62 9.62
N ALA A 178 5.03 2.68 9.08
CA ALA A 178 4.07 2.59 7.99
C ALA A 178 4.72 1.95 6.74
N LEU A 179 5.92 2.40 6.36
CA LEU A 179 6.68 1.80 5.24
C LEU A 179 7.00 0.33 5.48
N ALA A 180 7.45 -0.03 6.70
CA ALA A 180 7.72 -1.41 7.07
C ALA A 180 6.46 -2.28 7.00
N SER A 181 5.31 -1.76 7.45
CA SER A 181 4.03 -2.45 7.39
C SER A 181 3.60 -2.72 5.95
N TRP A 182 3.79 -1.76 5.04
CA TRP A 182 3.51 -1.93 3.62
C TRP A 182 4.48 -2.88 2.95
N ALA A 183 5.77 -2.81 3.30
CA ALA A 183 6.75 -3.77 2.80
C ALA A 183 6.38 -5.20 3.21
N LEU A 184 5.92 -5.40 4.46
CA LEU A 184 5.39 -6.69 4.93
C LEU A 184 4.17 -7.12 4.10
N PHE A 185 3.19 -6.25 3.91
CA PHE A 185 2.01 -6.53 3.09
C PHE A 185 2.41 -7.05 1.70
N TRP A 186 3.25 -6.30 0.98
CA TRP A 186 3.65 -6.66 -0.38
C TRP A 186 4.59 -7.88 -0.42
N ALA A 187 5.39 -8.11 0.63
CA ALA A 187 6.17 -9.35 0.76
C ALA A 187 5.26 -10.58 0.89
N VAL A 188 4.22 -10.51 1.71
CA VAL A 188 3.21 -11.59 1.82
C VAL A 188 2.51 -11.79 0.47
N MET A 189 2.14 -10.71 -0.23
CA MET A 189 1.57 -10.78 -1.58
C MET A 189 2.52 -11.44 -2.59
N ALA A 190 3.81 -11.11 -2.56
CA ALA A 190 4.81 -11.68 -3.46
C ALA A 190 4.98 -13.19 -3.23
N VAL A 191 5.17 -13.60 -1.97
CA VAL A 191 5.36 -15.00 -1.58
C VAL A 191 4.09 -15.80 -1.81
N GLY A 192 2.96 -15.34 -1.29
CA GLY A 192 1.66 -15.99 -1.46
C GLY A 192 1.25 -16.07 -2.93
N GLY A 193 1.42 -14.98 -3.67
CA GLY A 193 1.16 -14.93 -5.12
C GLY A 193 1.98 -15.97 -5.89
N ARG A 194 3.26 -16.15 -5.55
CA ARG A 194 4.11 -17.17 -6.16
C ARG A 194 3.69 -18.59 -5.80
N LEU A 195 3.25 -18.83 -4.56
CA LEU A 195 2.74 -20.14 -4.11
C LEU A 195 1.44 -20.55 -4.81
N VAL A 196 0.56 -19.58 -5.10
CA VAL A 196 -0.72 -19.83 -5.77
C VAL A 196 -0.65 -19.75 -7.30
N MET A 197 0.48 -19.33 -7.85
CA MET A 197 0.68 -19.24 -9.29
C MET A 197 0.59 -20.65 -9.90
N PRO A 198 -0.27 -20.87 -10.91
CA PRO A 198 -0.36 -22.17 -11.55
C PRO A 198 1.00 -22.53 -12.17
N ILE A 199 1.51 -23.72 -11.84
CA ILE A 199 2.74 -24.28 -12.41
C ILE A 199 2.51 -24.49 -13.92
N ARG A 200 2.71 -23.45 -14.72
CA ARG A 200 2.55 -23.49 -16.18
C ARG A 200 3.67 -24.29 -16.90
N ARG A 201 4.62 -24.89 -16.17
CA ARG A 201 5.85 -25.47 -16.73
C ARG A 201 5.85 -26.97 -17.02
N VAL A 202 4.81 -27.74 -16.69
CA VAL A 202 4.84 -29.21 -16.92
C VAL A 202 3.97 -29.68 -18.10
N GLN A 203 2.94 -28.92 -18.51
CA GLN A 203 2.02 -29.39 -19.57
C GLN A 203 2.34 -28.96 -21.00
N ARG A 204 3.38 -28.14 -21.23
CA ARG A 204 3.85 -27.80 -22.59
C ARG A 204 5.02 -28.66 -23.09
N GLY A 205 5.52 -29.59 -22.28
CA GLY A 205 6.53 -30.58 -22.67
C GLY A 205 5.99 -32.01 -22.80
N ALA A 206 4.69 -32.21 -22.55
CA ALA A 206 4.01 -33.48 -22.71
C ALA A 206 2.77 -33.26 -23.58
N SER A 207 2.98 -33.12 -24.87
CA SER A 207 2.02 -33.57 -25.87
C SER A 207 2.72 -34.66 -26.68
N PRO A 208 2.03 -35.78 -26.97
CA PRO A 208 2.61 -36.96 -27.60
C PRO A 208 3.17 -36.68 -28.99
#